data_AF-A0A923AWW6-F1
#
_entry.id   AF-A0A923AWW6-F1
#
_cell.length_a   1.000
_cell.length_b   1.000
_cell.length_c   1.000
_cell.angle_alpha   90.00
_cell.angle_beta   90.00
_cell.angle_gamma   90.00
#
_symmetry.space_group_name_H-M   'P 1'
#
loop_
_entity.id
_entity.type
_entity.pdbx_description
1 polymer ?
#
loop_
_entity_poly.entity_id
_entity_poly.type
_entity_poly.pdbx_seq_one_letter_code
_entity_poly.pdbx_strand_id
1 'polypeptide(L)' 'GMKLLQKVQEDFDEIAKVEYAPRMEGRQMIMILAPR' A
#
# COMPACT_ATOMS: atom_id res chain seq x y z
N GLY A 1 -3.34 -1.84 -10.88
CA GLY A 1 -3.60 -2.03 -9.44
C GLY A 1 -2.31 -2.37 -8.73
N MET A 2 -1.96 -3.65 -8.65
CA MET A 2 -0.80 -4.13 -7.88
C MET A 2 0.53 -3.43 -8.16
N LYS A 3 0.91 -3.25 -9.44
CA LYS A 3 2.16 -2.55 -9.79
C LYS A 3 2.20 -1.10 -9.31
N LEU A 4 1.04 -0.42 -9.30
CA LEU A 4 0.94 0.94 -8.77
C LEU A 4 1.09 0.94 -7.24
N LEU A 5 0.46 -0.01 -6.56
CA LEU A 5 0.58 -0.15 -5.11
C LEU A 5 2.01 -0.49 -4.68
N GLN A 6 2.71 -1.34 -5.42
CA GLN A 6 4.14 -1.63 -5.19
C GLN A 6 4.99 -0.37 -5.36
N LYS A 7 4.79 0.40 -6.44
CA LYS A 7 5.52 1.66 -6.63
C LYS A 7 5.27 2.64 -5.48
N VAL A 8 4.01 2.80 -5.05
CA VAL A 8 3.67 3.67 -3.91
C VAL A 8 4.26 3.15 -2.60
N GLN A 9 4.37 1.84 -2.42
CA GLN A 9 5.07 1.27 -1.26
C GLN A 9 6.56 1.65 -1.28
N GLU A 10 7.23 1.46 -2.41
CA GLU A 10 8.65 1.78 -2.60
C GLU A 10 8.93 3.28 -2.39
N ASP A 11 8.08 4.15 -2.95
CA ASP A 11 8.20 5.60 -2.84
C ASP A 11 8.08 6.11 -1.37
N PHE A 12 7.50 5.31 -0.46
CA PHE A 12 7.23 5.69 0.94
C PHE A 12 7.94 4.80 1.97
N ASP A 13 8.81 3.87 1.57
CA ASP A 13 9.44 2.86 2.45
C ASP A 13 10.29 3.48 3.58
N GLU A 14 10.85 4.67 3.35
CA GLU A 14 11.66 5.40 4.32
C GLU A 14 10.85 5.95 5.50
N ILE A 15 9.60 6.37 5.26
CA ILE A 15 8.76 7.11 6.21
C ILE A 15 7.51 6.37 6.66
N ALA A 16 7.15 5.28 5.98
CA ALA A 16 5.96 4.50 6.27
C ALA A 16 6.27 2.99 6.29
N LYS A 17 5.38 2.21 6.88
CA LYS A 17 5.38 0.75 6.87
C LYS A 17 4.04 0.23 6.38
N VAL A 18 4.04 -0.95 5.77
CA VAL A 18 2.79 -1.62 5.38
C VAL A 18 2.11 -2.16 6.63
N GLU A 19 0.91 -1.66 6.91
CA GLU A 19 0.05 -2.16 7.99
C GLU A 19 -0.89 -3.25 7.45
N TYR A 20 -1.46 -3.02 6.27
CA TYR A 20 -2.25 -4.03 5.56
C TYR A 20 -1.78 -4.19 4.12
N ALA A 21 -1.45 -5.43 3.77
CA ALA A 21 -1.12 -5.82 2.40
C ALA A 21 -2.30 -5.54 1.44
N PRO A 22 -2.03 -5.42 0.12
CA PRO A 22 -3.07 -5.19 -0.87
C PRO A 22 -4.23 -6.19 -0.77
N ARG A 23 -5.44 -5.68 -0.55
CA ARG A 23 -6.67 -6.48 -0.43
C ARG A 23 -7.82 -5.86 -1.22
N MET A 24 -8.83 -6.67 -1.53
CA MET A 24 -10.06 -6.19 -2.17
C MET A 24 -11.04 -5.69 -1.11
N GLU A 25 -11.48 -4.45 -1.25
CA GLU A 25 -12.58 -3.87 -0.49
C GLU A 25 -13.67 -3.42 -1.48
N GLY A 26 -14.74 -4.21 -1.58
CA GLY A 26 -15.75 -4.07 -2.61
C GLY A 26 -15.18 -4.27 -4.03
N ARG A 27 -15.27 -3.22 -4.87
CA ARG A 27 -14.74 -3.22 -6.24
C ARG A 27 -13.34 -2.61 -6.35
N GLN A 28 -12.76 -2.16 -5.23
CA GLN A 28 -11.46 -1.50 -5.19
C GLN A 28 -10.40 -2.38 -4.53
N MET A 29 -9.16 -2.21 -4.96
CA MET A 29 -7.99 -2.82 -4.33
C MET A 29 -7.29 -1.74 -3.52
N ILE A 30 -7.12 -1.98 -2.23
CA ILE A 30 -6.54 -1.02 -1.29
C ILE A 30 -5.32 -1.61 -0.59
N MET A 31 -4.38 -0.75 -0.20
CA MET A 31 -3.23 -1.07 0.65
C MET A 31 -3.16 0.03 1.71
N ILE A 32 -2.85 -0.33 2.95
CA ILE A 32 -2.76 0.64 4.06
C ILE A 32 -1.30 0.76 4.48
N LEU A 33 -0.79 1.99 4.42
CA LEU A 33 0.51 2.40 4.92
C LEU A 33 0.30 3.24 6.18
N ALA A 34 1.11 2.99 7.20
CA ALA A 34 1.14 3.79 8.42
C ALA A 34 2.51 4.47 8.56
N PRO A 35 2.59 5.72 9.05
CA PRO A 35 3.87 6.37 9.32
C PRO A 35 4.68 5.58 10.36
N ARG A 36 6.00 5.64 10.25
CA ARG A 36 6.91 5.11 11.27
C ARG A 36 6.87 5.94 12.56
#